data_AF-A0A3C0GFN8-F1
#
_entry.id   AF-A0A3C0GFN8-F1
#
_cell.length_a   1.000
_cell.length_b   1.000
_cell.length_c   1.000
_cell.angle_alpha   90.00
_cell.angle_beta   90.00
_cell.angle_gamma   90.00
#
_symmetry.space_group_name_H-M   'P 1'
#
loop_
_entity.id
_entity.type
_entity.pdbx_description
1 polymer ?
#
loop_
_entity_poly.entity_id
_entity_poly.type
_entity_poly.pdbx_seq_one_letter_code
_entity_poly.pdbx_strand_id
1 'polypeptide(L)'
;MDSFTNKMSPNVRIGEDFNDDANCAKKFAEDFKLNHHSVIVTPDSVKANWDASMHTMEQPVYNMSIPMYYQTNKYLSEKGVVVTMAGDMGDELLGGYQKYWKCKQAPPTSFDD
;
A
#
# COMPACT_ATOMS: atom_id res chain seq x y z
N MET A 1 16.77 -6.12 10.72
CA MET A 1 15.50 -5.36 10.64
C MET A 1 14.65 -6.03 9.58
N ASP A 2 13.41 -6.33 9.92
CA ASP A 2 12.47 -6.97 8.99
C ASP A 2 11.83 -5.92 8.08
N SER A 3 11.61 -6.30 6.83
CA SER A 3 10.88 -5.50 5.85
C SER A 3 9.78 -6.36 5.23
N PHE A 4 8.64 -5.76 4.93
CA PHE A 4 7.47 -6.46 4.43
C PHE A 4 6.96 -5.75 3.18
N THR A 5 6.56 -6.52 2.18
CA THR A 5 5.90 -6.00 0.99
C THR A 5 4.73 -6.90 0.58
N ASN A 6 3.69 -6.31 0.00
CA ASN A 6 2.59 -7.08 -0.58
C ASN A 6 2.92 -7.44 -2.02
N LYS A 7 2.61 -8.68 -2.41
CA LYS A 7 2.80 -9.16 -3.77
C LYS A 7 1.56 -9.89 -4.25
N MET A 8 1.02 -9.47 -5.39
CA MET A 8 -0.19 -10.05 -5.97
C MET A 8 0.09 -11.37 -6.69
N SER A 9 -0.79 -12.35 -6.50
CA SER A 9 -0.78 -13.65 -7.19
C SER A 9 -2.22 -14.12 -7.47
N PRO A 10 -2.63 -14.34 -8.74
CA PRO A 10 -1.83 -14.19 -9.95
C PRO A 10 -1.52 -12.72 -10.26
N ASN A 11 -0.36 -12.48 -10.89
CA ASN A 11 -0.02 -11.17 -11.40
C ASN A 11 -0.75 -10.93 -12.73
N VAL A 12 -1.72 -10.02 -12.73
CA VAL A 12 -2.50 -9.67 -13.92
C VAL A 12 -1.81 -8.53 -14.64
N ARG A 13 -1.03 -8.79 -15.69
CA ARG A 13 -0.34 -7.72 -16.43
C ARG A 13 -1.25 -7.12 -17.50
N ILE A 14 -1.68 -5.87 -17.33
CA ILE A 14 -2.48 -5.12 -18.31
C ILE A 14 -1.80 -3.77 -18.54
N GLY A 15 -0.92 -3.69 -19.54
CA GLY A 15 -0.14 -2.48 -19.83
C GLY A 15 0.99 -2.18 -18.82
N GLU A 16 0.80 -2.55 -17.56
CA GLU A 16 1.78 -2.41 -16.47
C GLU A 16 1.90 -3.70 -15.63
N ASP A 17 2.99 -3.81 -14.87
CA ASP A 17 3.22 -4.88 -13.91
C ASP A 17 2.84 -4.41 -12.51
N PHE A 18 1.71 -4.89 -11.99
CA PHE A 18 1.20 -4.52 -10.65
C PHE A 18 2.07 -5.05 -9.49
N ASN A 19 3.11 -5.84 -9.79
CA ASN A 19 4.12 -6.25 -8.82
C ASN A 19 5.44 -5.48 -8.96
N ASP A 20 5.51 -4.45 -9.80
CA ASP A 20 6.75 -3.68 -9.96
C ASP A 20 7.16 -3.00 -8.64
N ASP A 21 6.20 -2.49 -7.87
CA ASP A 21 6.44 -1.98 -6.51
C ASP A 21 7.04 -3.05 -5.59
N ALA A 22 6.53 -4.29 -5.67
CA ALA A 22 7.06 -5.41 -4.89
C ALA A 22 8.49 -5.77 -5.30
N ASN A 23 8.82 -5.65 -6.59
CA ASN A 23 10.18 -5.85 -7.10
C ASN A 23 11.12 -4.73 -6.64
N CYS A 24 10.68 -3.47 -6.68
CA CYS A 24 11.42 -2.32 -6.15
C CYS A 24 11.68 -2.46 -4.64
N ALA A 25 10.67 -2.85 -3.86
CA ALA A 25 10.79 -3.10 -2.43
C ALA A 25 11.80 -4.22 -2.13
N LYS A 26 11.80 -5.29 -2.93
CA LYS A 26 12.78 -6.38 -2.81
C LYS A 26 14.20 -5.89 -3.07
N LYS A 27 14.40 -5.12 -4.14
CA LYS A 27 15.72 -4.55 -4.47
C LYS A 27 16.25 -3.64 -3.35
N PHE A 28 15.39 -2.75 -2.84
CA PHE A 28 15.73 -1.92 -1.69
C PHE A 28 16.13 -2.76 -0.48
N ALA A 29 15.37 -3.81 -0.17
CA ALA A 29 15.71 -4.70 0.94
C ALA A 29 17.04 -5.43 0.76
N GLU A 30 17.39 -5.83 -0.48
CA GLU A 30 18.68 -6.43 -0.82
C GLU A 30 19.84 -5.44 -0.64
N ASP A 31 19.70 -4.21 -1.14
CA ASP A 31 20.70 -3.15 -1.04
C ASP A 31 21.03 -2.82 0.42
N PHE A 32 20.00 -2.79 1.28
CA PHE A 32 20.12 -2.49 2.72
C PHE A 32 20.28 -3.73 3.61
N LYS A 33 20.40 -4.94 3.03
CA LYS A 33 20.55 -6.21 3.74
C LYS A 33 19.48 -6.45 4.82
N LEU A 34 18.22 -6.15 4.49
CA LEU A 34 17.07 -6.34 5.37
C LEU A 34 16.56 -7.78 5.28
N ASN A 35 15.92 -8.26 6.35
CA ASN A 35 15.21 -9.53 6.32
C ASN A 35 13.85 -9.32 5.63
N HIS A 36 13.78 -9.60 4.33
CA HIS A 36 12.63 -9.26 3.50
C HIS A 36 11.59 -10.38 3.45
N HIS A 37 10.33 -10.03 3.72
CA HIS A 37 9.19 -10.94 3.69
C HIS A 37 8.15 -10.44 2.68
N SER A 38 7.80 -11.27 1.70
CA SER A 38 6.71 -10.96 0.78
C SER A 38 5.41 -11.60 1.25
N VAL A 39 4.40 -10.78 1.52
CA VAL A 39 3.04 -11.22 1.83
C VAL A 39 2.29 -11.42 0.52
N ILE A 40 1.96 -12.68 0.22
CA ILE A 40 1.27 -13.03 -1.02
C ILE A 40 -0.22 -12.72 -0.86
N VAL A 41 -0.73 -11.83 -1.72
CA VAL A 41 -2.14 -11.47 -1.80
C VAL A 41 -2.75 -12.18 -3.00
N THR A 42 -3.84 -12.91 -2.77
CA THR A 42 -4.60 -13.59 -3.82
C THR A 42 -6.06 -13.12 -3.81
N PRO A 43 -6.81 -13.28 -4.91
CA PRO A 43 -8.24 -12.96 -4.91
C PRO A 43 -9.01 -13.68 -3.80
N ASP A 44 -8.62 -14.92 -3.47
CA ASP A 44 -9.23 -15.68 -2.39
C ASP A 44 -8.83 -15.17 -1.01
N SER A 45 -7.58 -14.71 -0.83
CA SER A 45 -7.16 -14.08 0.43
C SER A 45 -7.88 -12.76 0.67
N VAL A 46 -8.12 -11.97 -0.37
CA VAL A 46 -8.91 -10.73 -0.29
C VAL A 46 -10.36 -11.04 0.11
N LYS A 47 -10.99 -12.02 -0.54
CA LYS A 47 -12.37 -12.45 -0.18
C LYS A 47 -12.46 -12.93 1.26
N ALA A 48 -11.50 -13.74 1.72
CA ALA A 48 -11.49 -14.30 3.06
C ALA A 48 -11.34 -13.23 4.15
N ASN A 49 -10.65 -12.12 3.85
CA ASN A 49 -10.41 -11.04 4.80
C ASN A 49 -11.38 -9.86 4.65
N TRP A 50 -12.27 -9.88 3.65
CA TRP A 50 -13.16 -8.76 3.33
C TRP A 50 -14.01 -8.34 4.53
N ASP A 51 -14.79 -9.26 5.09
CA ASP A 51 -15.73 -8.98 6.18
C ASP A 51 -15.02 -8.48 7.44
N ALA A 52 -13.93 -9.16 7.84
CA ALA A 52 -13.12 -8.75 8.98
C ALA A 52 -12.51 -7.36 8.79
N SER A 53 -12.02 -7.05 7.58
CA SER A 53 -11.42 -5.76 7.28
C SER A 53 -12.43 -4.61 7.32
N MET A 54 -13.66 -4.85 6.85
CA MET A 54 -14.76 -3.88 6.91
C MET A 54 -15.20 -3.64 8.36
N HIS A 55 -15.26 -4.71 9.16
CA HIS A 55 -15.58 -4.58 10.59
C HIS A 55 -14.55 -3.72 11.34
N THR A 56 -13.26 -3.82 10.99
CA THR A 56 -12.20 -3.05 11.67
C THR A 56 -12.14 -1.56 11.31
N MET A 57 -12.69 -1.14 10.16
CA MET A 57 -12.57 0.26 9.73
C MET A 57 -13.61 1.19 10.35
N GLU A 58 -14.73 0.66 10.84
CA GLU A 58 -15.84 1.40 11.49
C GLU A 58 -16.43 2.59 10.67
N GLN A 59 -15.93 2.83 9.45
CA GLN A 59 -16.37 3.86 8.51
C GLN A 59 -16.51 3.26 7.12
N PRO A 60 -17.57 3.60 6.37
CA PRO A 60 -17.73 3.18 4.98
C PRO A 60 -16.81 4.01 4.08
N VAL A 61 -15.51 3.69 4.09
CA VAL A 61 -14.52 4.30 3.20
C VAL A 61 -14.32 3.38 2.00
N TYR A 62 -14.53 3.90 0.80
CA TYR A 62 -14.28 3.15 -0.43
C TYR A 62 -12.78 3.10 -0.69
N ASN A 63 -12.10 2.06 -0.18
CA ASN A 63 -10.72 1.74 -0.53
C ASN A 63 -10.59 0.23 -0.78
N MET A 64 -10.29 -0.14 -2.03
CA MET A 64 -10.18 -1.55 -2.43
C MET A 64 -8.98 -2.27 -1.78
N SER A 65 -8.01 -1.52 -1.23
CA SER A 65 -6.82 -2.07 -0.59
C SER A 65 -7.01 -2.44 0.88
N ILE A 66 -8.17 -2.14 1.49
CA ILE A 66 -8.46 -2.41 2.91
C ILE A 66 -8.24 -3.88 3.31
N PRO A 67 -8.74 -4.88 2.56
CA PRO A 67 -8.53 -6.28 2.92
C PRO A 67 -7.06 -6.69 2.83
N MET A 68 -6.29 -6.07 1.93
CA MET A 68 -4.85 -6.31 1.82
C MET A 68 -4.12 -5.78 3.04
N TYR A 69 -4.38 -4.55 3.48
CA TYR A 69 -3.79 -3.99 4.70
C TYR A 69 -4.12 -4.83 5.94
N TYR A 70 -5.38 -5.27 6.07
CA TYR A 70 -5.78 -6.16 7.15
C TYR A 70 -4.97 -7.47 7.12
N GLN A 71 -4.85 -8.11 5.95
CA GLN A 71 -4.08 -9.34 5.79
C GLN A 71 -2.60 -9.13 6.16
N THR A 72 -1.97 -8.04 5.71
CA THR A 72 -0.58 -7.72 6.03
C THR A 72 -0.39 -7.52 7.53
N ASN A 73 -1.27 -6.73 8.18
CA ASN A 73 -1.21 -6.46 9.61
C ASN A 73 -1.44 -7.72 10.45
N LYS A 74 -2.36 -8.58 10.02
CA LYS A 74 -2.57 -9.90 10.63
C LYS A 74 -1.32 -10.76 10.53
N TYR A 75 -0.69 -10.83 9.35
CA TYR A 75 0.55 -11.57 9.14
C TYR A 75 1.72 -11.03 10.01
N LEU A 76 1.85 -9.70 10.11
CA LEU A 76 2.82 -9.02 10.98
C LEU A 76 2.61 -9.40 12.44
N SER A 77 1.35 -9.37 12.90
CA SER A 77 0.97 -9.73 14.27
C SER A 77 1.27 -11.20 14.59
N GLU A 78 0.95 -12.12 13.67
CA GLU A 78 1.26 -13.56 13.79
C GLU A 78 2.77 -13.84 13.87
N LYS A 79 3.60 -12.95 13.30
CA LYS A 79 5.06 -12.99 13.39
C LYS A 79 5.63 -12.34 14.65
N GLY A 80 4.79 -11.82 15.54
CA GLY A 80 5.19 -11.14 16.77
C GLY A 80 5.69 -9.71 16.56
N VAL A 81 5.38 -9.09 15.41
CA VAL A 81 5.71 -7.68 15.16
C VAL A 81 4.72 -6.80 15.92
N VAL A 82 5.24 -6.00 16.85
CA VAL A 82 4.43 -5.09 17.69
C VAL A 82 4.46 -3.66 17.16
N VAL A 83 5.55 -3.25 16.52
CA VAL A 83 5.75 -1.87 16.03
C VAL A 83 6.15 -1.93 14.56
N THR A 84 5.42 -1.19 13.72
CA THR A 84 5.67 -1.05 12.29
C THR A 84 5.80 0.43 11.94
N MET A 85 6.73 0.75 11.03
CA MET A 85 6.88 2.09 10.47
C MET A 85 6.43 2.06 9.01
N ALA A 86 5.54 2.97 8.65
CA ALA A 86 5.06 3.19 7.29
C ALA A 86 5.31 4.65 6.88
N GLY A 87 5.53 4.88 5.59
CA GLY A 87 5.77 6.20 5.02
C GLY A 87 4.50 6.91 4.53
N ASP A 88 3.32 6.55 5.04
CA ASP A 88 2.07 7.25 4.71
C ASP A 88 2.16 8.73 5.13
N MET A 89 1.41 9.60 4.44
CA MET A 89 1.36 11.07 4.62
C MET A 89 2.51 11.88 3.98
N GLY A 90 3.50 11.23 3.37
CA GLY A 90 4.63 11.92 2.74
C GLY A 90 4.20 12.82 1.57
N ASP A 91 3.31 12.32 0.71
CA ASP A 91 2.82 13.06 -0.45
C ASP A 91 1.87 14.21 -0.05
N GLU A 92 1.11 14.05 1.03
CA GLU A 92 0.24 15.06 1.62
C GLU A 92 1.05 16.20 2.22
N LEU A 93 2.12 15.87 2.95
CA LEU A 93 2.96 16.86 3.61
C LEU A 93 3.83 17.64 2.63
N LEU A 94 4.39 16.96 1.62
CA LEU A 94 5.36 17.53 0.68
C LEU A 94 4.74 17.97 -0.65
N GLY A 95 3.44 17.73 -0.85
CA GLY A 95 2.74 18.04 -2.09
C GLY A 95 3.21 17.17 -3.26
N GLY A 96 3.49 15.88 -3.00
CA GLY A 96 4.06 14.94 -3.98
C GLY A 96 3.08 14.50 -5.07
N TYR A 97 1.77 14.59 -4.81
CA TYR A 97 0.78 14.28 -5.84
C TYR A 97 0.86 15.24 -7.03
N GLN A 98 0.77 14.69 -8.24
CA GLN A 98 0.78 15.48 -9.50
C GLN A 98 -0.24 16.63 -9.52
N LYS A 99 -1.36 16.50 -8.81
CA LYS A 99 -2.37 17.55 -8.67
C LYS A 99 -1.82 18.80 -7.98
N TYR A 100 -1.03 18.64 -6.92
CA TYR A 100 -0.37 19.76 -6.25
C TYR A 100 0.62 20.47 -7.17
N TRP A 101 1.29 19.72 -8.04
CA TRP A 101 2.18 20.29 -9.04
C TRP A 101 1.42 21.14 -10.06
N LYS A 102 0.24 20.69 -10.51
CA LYS A 102 -0.62 21.47 -11.42
C LYS A 102 -1.09 22.78 -10.79
N CYS A 103 -1.53 22.76 -9.52
CA CYS A 103 -1.88 23.99 -8.80
C CYS A 103 -0.70 24.97 -8.68
N LYS A 104 0.54 24.47 -8.62
CA LYS A 104 1.73 25.32 -8.55
C LYS A 104 2.08 25.98 -9.88
N GLN A 105 1.78 25.32 -11.01
CA GLN A 105 2.09 25.82 -12.35
C GLN A 105 0.96 26.66 -12.96
N ALA A 106 -0.29 26.35 -12.61
CA ALA A 106 -1.49 27.07 -13.03
C ALA A 106 -2.42 27.23 -11.81
N PRO A 107 -2.17 28.22 -10.95
CA PRO A 107 -3.04 28.46 -9.80
C PRO A 107 -4.44 28.86 -10.29
N PRO A 108 -5.51 28.32 -9.68
CA PRO A 108 -6.88 28.72 -10.03
C PRO A 108 -7.03 30.22 -9.82
N THR A 109 -7.60 30.89 -10.83
CA THR A 109 -7.74 32.35 -10.86
C THR A 109 -9.04 32.82 -10.21
N SER A 110 -10.04 31.94 -10.08
CA SER A 110 -11.28 32.19 -9.36
C SER A 110 -11.78 30.93 -8.63
N PHE A 111 -12.80 31.08 -7.78
CA PHE A 111 -13.47 29.95 -7.10
C PHE A 111 -14.37 29.11 -8.04
N ASP A 112 -14.62 29.60 -9.25
CA ASP A 112 -15.44 28.95 -10.27
C ASP A 112 -14.61 28.13 -11.30
N ASP A 113 -13.27 28.13 -11.18
CA ASP A 113 -12.31 27.30 -11.95
C ASP A 113 -12.15 25.89 -11.33
#